data_AF-A0A3M0WQ50-F1
#
_entry.id   AF-A0A3M0WQ50-F1
#
_cell.length_a   1.000
_cell.length_b   1.000
_cell.length_c   1.000
_cell.angle_alpha   90.00
_cell.angle_beta   90.00
_cell.angle_gamma   90.00
#
_symmetry.space_group_name_H-M   'P 1'
#
loop_
_entity.id
_entity.type
_entity.pdbx_description
1 polymer ?
#
loop_
_entity_poly.entity_id
_entity_poly.type
_entity_poly.pdbx_seq_one_letter_code
_entity_poly.pdbx_strand_id
1 'polypeptide(L)'
;ENVVVLEHGKPLIFGKEKDKAVILDGFEPKVVNLKEENIDEKDLWIHDVYDENPIRAFILAHLQEHPGLPTPIGIFRSIERPTYDEEVTRQIEEVQKKKGKGDLERLLFSANTWEVK
;
A
#
# COMPACT_ATOMS: atom_id res chain seq x y z
N GLU A 1 15.26 -23.70 6.87
CA GLU A 1 14.20 -22.96 6.16
C GLU A 1 14.17 -21.54 6.71
N ASN A 2 14.40 -20.54 5.85
CA ASN A 2 14.49 -19.12 6.23
C ASN A 2 13.52 -18.28 5.40
N VAL A 3 12.32 -18.81 5.15
CA VAL A 3 11.29 -18.16 4.33
C VAL A 3 10.07 -17.93 5.22
N VAL A 4 9.45 -16.75 5.14
CA VAL A 4 8.20 -16.42 5.83
C VAL A 4 7.12 -16.15 4.79
N VAL A 5 5.96 -16.82 4.93
CA VAL A 5 4.79 -16.59 4.07
C VAL A 5 3.96 -15.47 4.68
N LEU A 6 3.76 -14.41 3.91
CA LEU A 6 2.97 -13.27 4.32
C LEU A 6 1.48 -13.55 4.13
N GLU A 7 0.73 -13.57 5.22
CA GLU A 7 -0.73 -13.75 5.24
C GLU A 7 -1.36 -12.61 6.04
N HIS A 8 -2.37 -11.96 5.47
CA HIS A 8 -3.04 -10.84 6.13
C HIS A 8 -3.65 -11.25 7.47
N GLY A 9 -3.44 -10.42 8.49
CA GLY A 9 -3.94 -10.63 9.85
C GLY A 9 -3.18 -11.68 10.64
N LYS A 10 -2.07 -12.24 10.10
CA LYS A 10 -1.28 -13.27 10.79
C LYS A 10 0.11 -12.75 11.20
N PRO A 11 0.67 -13.29 12.28
CA PRO A 11 2.03 -12.98 12.69
C PRO A 11 3.06 -13.55 11.70
N LEU A 12 4.21 -12.86 11.57
CA LEU A 12 5.34 -13.31 10.77
C LEU A 12 6.11 -14.44 11.47
N ILE A 13 5.59 -15.66 11.39
CA ILE A 13 6.20 -16.86 11.99
C ILE A 13 6.89 -17.71 10.91
N PHE A 14 8.11 -18.17 11.19
CA PHE A 14 8.93 -18.97 10.29
C PHE A 14 9.82 -19.98 11.06
N GLY A 15 10.63 -20.72 10.32
CA GLY A 15 11.48 -21.79 10.87
C GLY A 15 10.86 -23.18 10.68
N LYS A 16 11.71 -24.21 10.76
CA LYS A 16 11.32 -25.60 10.45
C LYS A 16 10.20 -26.12 11.35
N GLU A 17 10.16 -25.65 12.59
CA GLU A 17 9.14 -26.01 13.57
C GLU A 17 8.20 -24.85 13.92
N LYS A 18 8.19 -23.77 13.12
CA LYS A 18 7.46 -22.52 13.42
C LYS A 18 7.82 -21.95 14.80
N ASP A 19 9.11 -21.98 15.10
CA ASP A 19 9.70 -21.61 16.38
C ASP A 19 10.26 -20.17 16.41
N LYS A 20 10.32 -19.50 15.26
CA LYS A 20 10.83 -18.13 15.15
C LYS A 20 9.75 -17.18 14.67
N ALA A 21 9.78 -15.97 15.18
CA ALA A 21 8.90 -14.90 14.72
C ALA A 21 9.67 -13.61 14.49
N VAL A 22 9.08 -12.70 13.70
CA VAL A 22 9.60 -11.34 13.53
C VAL A 22 8.77 -10.38 14.40
N ILE A 23 9.46 -9.53 15.15
CA ILE A 23 8.89 -8.39 15.87
C ILE A 23 9.43 -7.08 15.28
N LEU A 24 8.71 -5.98 15.52
CA LEU A 24 9.19 -4.63 15.20
C LEU A 24 9.53 -3.88 16.47
N ASP A 25 10.82 -3.57 16.65
CA ASP A 25 11.28 -2.61 17.65
C ASP A 25 11.35 -1.22 17.01
N GLY A 26 10.23 -0.49 17.08
CA GLY A 26 10.02 0.71 16.29
C GLY A 26 9.97 0.41 14.79
N PHE A 27 11.03 0.74 14.05
CA PHE A 27 11.18 0.44 12.62
C PHE A 27 12.25 -0.64 12.35
N GLU A 28 12.84 -1.23 13.39
CA GLU A 28 13.86 -2.25 13.26
C GLU A 28 13.27 -3.66 13.42
N PRO A 29 13.27 -4.49 12.36
CA PRO A 29 12.81 -5.87 12.47
C PRO A 29 13.83 -6.73 13.23
N LYS A 30 13.34 -7.54 14.18
CA LYS A 30 14.16 -8.48 14.96
C LYS A 30 13.53 -9.86 14.96
N VAL A 31 14.38 -10.89 14.93
CA VAL A 31 13.94 -12.28 15.09
C VAL A 31 13.96 -12.65 16.56
N VAL A 32 12.88 -13.28 17.01
CA VAL A 32 12.74 -13.81 18.35
C VAL A 32 12.42 -15.31 18.31
N ASN A 33 12.82 -16.03 19.34
CA ASN A 33 12.51 -17.46 19.49
C ASN A 33 11.30 -17.65 20.41
N LEU A 34 10.20 -18.15 19.84
CA LEU A 34 8.92 -18.36 20.53
C LEU A 34 9.00 -19.40 21.66
N LYS A 35 10.01 -20.29 21.65
CA LYS A 35 10.17 -21.35 22.67
C LYS A 35 11.06 -20.94 23.84
N GLU A 36 11.97 -19.98 23.62
CA GLU A 36 12.99 -19.57 24.61
C GLU A 36 12.65 -18.25 25.28
N GLU A 37 11.91 -17.39 24.58
CA GLU A 37 11.53 -16.06 25.04
C GLU A 37 10.05 -16.02 25.43
N ASN A 38 9.72 -15.40 26.57
CA ASN A 38 8.34 -15.26 27.04
C ASN A 38 7.65 -14.09 26.34
N ILE A 39 7.27 -14.29 25.08
CA ILE A 39 6.70 -13.27 24.18
C ILE A 39 5.19 -13.47 24.07
N ASP A 40 4.41 -12.40 24.23
CA ASP A 40 2.95 -12.42 24.00
C ASP A 40 2.69 -12.33 22.48
N GLU A 41 1.62 -12.96 22.01
CA GLU A 41 1.22 -12.87 20.59
C GLU A 41 1.02 -11.42 20.13
N LYS A 42 0.72 -10.50 21.06
CA LYS A 42 0.56 -9.06 20.81
C LYS A 42 1.85 -8.35 20.42
N ASP A 43 3.00 -8.90 20.80
CA ASP A 43 4.32 -8.32 20.49
C ASP A 43 4.80 -8.74 19.10
N LEU A 44 4.17 -9.76 18.51
CA LEU A 44 4.48 -10.24 17.18
C LEU A 44 4.07 -9.23 16.11
N TRP A 45 4.90 -9.11 15.08
CA TRP A 45 4.52 -8.31 13.92
C TRP A 45 3.40 -9.02 13.16
N ILE A 46 2.19 -8.50 13.28
CA ILE A 46 1.02 -8.91 12.50
C ILE A 46 1.06 -8.23 11.12
N HIS A 47 0.99 -9.04 10.07
CA HIS A 47 1.02 -8.55 8.70
C HIS A 47 -0.32 -7.92 8.31
N ASP A 48 -0.29 -6.66 7.88
CA ASP A 48 -1.43 -5.97 7.31
C ASP A 48 -1.14 -5.55 5.87
N VAL A 49 -1.82 -6.18 4.91
CA VAL A 49 -1.67 -5.84 3.49
C VAL A 49 -2.33 -4.51 3.16
N TYR A 50 -3.31 -4.07 3.94
CA TYR A 50 -4.11 -2.88 3.69
C TYR A 50 -3.57 -1.64 4.43
N ASP A 51 -2.39 -1.73 5.06
CA ASP A 51 -1.78 -0.62 5.76
C ASP A 51 -1.60 0.59 4.82
N GLU A 52 -2.27 1.69 5.16
CA GLU A 52 -2.20 2.94 4.41
C GLU A 52 -0.78 3.50 4.40
N ASN A 53 -0.01 3.24 5.45
CA ASN A 53 1.38 3.66 5.57
C ASN A 53 2.31 2.66 4.84
N PRO A 54 3.07 3.10 3.82
CA PRO A 54 3.95 2.21 3.07
C PRO A 54 5.17 1.71 3.84
N ILE A 55 5.49 2.28 5.01
CA ILE A 55 6.74 2.00 5.73
C ILE A 55 6.89 0.51 6.06
N ARG A 56 5.82 -0.15 6.53
CA ARG A 56 5.89 -1.58 6.87
C ARG A 56 6.15 -2.45 5.64
N ALA A 57 5.47 -2.16 4.53
CA ALA A 57 5.73 -2.85 3.26
C ALA A 57 7.17 -2.62 2.76
N PHE A 58 7.72 -1.43 2.99
CA PHE A 58 9.12 -1.12 2.68
C PHE A 58 10.09 -1.93 3.54
N ILE A 59 9.87 -2.00 4.86
CA ILE A 59 10.67 -2.84 5.77
C ILE A 59 10.60 -4.30 5.33
N LEU A 60 9.39 -4.80 5.01
CA LEU A 60 9.22 -6.16 4.51
C LEU A 60 10.07 -6.41 3.26
N ALA A 61 10.07 -5.49 2.29
CA ALA A 61 10.82 -5.64 1.05
C ALA A 61 12.35 -5.76 1.25
N HIS A 62 12.87 -5.22 2.35
CA HIS A 62 14.32 -5.22 2.67
C HIS A 62 14.67 -6.18 3.81
N LEU A 63 13.74 -7.00 4.30
CA LEU A 63 13.96 -7.94 5.41
C LEU A 63 15.22 -8.80 5.20
N GLN A 64 15.43 -9.33 4.00
CA GLN A 64 16.55 -10.23 3.69
C GLN A 64 17.91 -9.51 3.64
N GLU A 65 17.94 -8.18 3.54
CA GLU A 65 19.19 -7.41 3.53
C GLU A 65 19.88 -7.42 4.90
N HIS A 66 19.11 -7.70 5.95
CA HIS A 66 19.61 -7.81 7.31
C HIS A 66 19.98 -9.27 7.64
N PRO A 67 21.22 -9.54 8.09
CA PRO A 67 21.65 -10.89 8.44
C PRO A 67 20.74 -11.54 9.49
N GLY A 68 20.27 -12.76 9.20
CA GLY A 68 19.48 -13.57 10.13
C GLY A 68 17.95 -13.41 10.02
N LEU A 69 17.46 -12.45 9.22
CA LEU A 69 16.03 -12.28 8.96
C LEU A 69 15.54 -13.19 7.82
N PRO A 70 14.24 -13.57 7.83
CA PRO A 70 13.68 -14.45 6.81
C PRO A 70 13.47 -13.74 5.48
N THR A 71 13.43 -14.50 4.39
CA THR A 71 12.96 -14.05 3.08
C THR A 71 11.44 -14.02 3.07
N PRO A 72 10.79 -12.85 2.95
CA PRO A 72 9.34 -12.77 2.85
C PRO A 72 8.84 -13.13 1.45
N ILE A 73 7.77 -13.92 1.39
CA ILE A 73 7.06 -14.23 0.14
C ILE A 73 5.56 -14.01 0.31
N GLY A 74 4.89 -13.48 -0.71
CA GLY A 74 3.45 -13.22 -0.70
C GLY A 74 3.12 -11.78 -1.05
N ILE A 75 1.97 -11.30 -0.56
CA ILE A 75 1.51 -9.93 -0.81
C ILE A 75 2.09 -9.02 0.27
N PHE A 76 2.95 -8.08 -0.11
CA PHE A 76 3.55 -7.11 0.80
C PHE A 76 2.58 -5.98 1.12
N ARG A 77 1.80 -5.57 0.12
CA ARG A 77 0.82 -4.50 0.22
C ARG A 77 -0.25 -4.65 -0.86
N SER A 78 -1.50 -4.38 -0.50
CA SER A 78 -2.66 -4.38 -1.39
C SER A 78 -3.44 -3.10 -1.11
N ILE A 79 -3.56 -2.23 -2.12
CA ILE A 79 -4.26 -0.96 -1.98
C ILE A 79 -5.24 -0.84 -3.13
N GLU A 80 -6.45 -0.41 -2.81
CA GLU A 80 -7.43 0.01 -3.78
C GLU A 80 -7.33 1.51 -3.98
N ARG A 81 -7.05 1.95 -5.21
CA ARG A 81 -7.06 3.36 -5.59
C ARG A 81 -7.67 3.50 -6.98
N PRO A 82 -8.39 4.61 -7.23
CA PRO A 82 -8.84 4.94 -8.57
C PRO A 82 -7.69 4.94 -9.57
N THR A 83 -7.98 4.46 -10.76
CA THR A 83 -7.09 4.60 -11.91
C THR A 83 -7.03 6.05 -12.36
N TYR A 84 -6.00 6.35 -13.16
CA TYR A 84 -5.84 7.68 -13.74
C TYR A 84 -7.07 8.08 -14.57
N ASP A 85 -7.58 7.21 -15.43
CA ASP A 85 -8.72 7.49 -16.32
C ASP A 85 -10.02 7.71 -15.56
N GLU A 86 -10.25 6.96 -14.47
CA GLU A 86 -11.39 7.17 -13.58
C GLU A 86 -11.34 8.56 -12.95
N GLU A 87 -10.17 9.00 -12.47
CA GLU A 87 -10.00 10.32 -11.87
C GLU A 87 -10.10 11.46 -12.90
N VAL A 88 -9.59 11.28 -14.12
CA VAL A 88 -9.77 12.25 -15.21
C VAL A 88 -11.24 12.41 -15.55
N THR A 89 -11.96 11.29 -15.70
CA THR A 89 -13.40 11.29 -15.99
C THR A 89 -14.17 11.98 -14.87
N ARG A 90 -13.88 11.61 -13.62
CA ARG A 90 -14.48 12.23 -12.44
C ARG A 90 -14.24 13.74 -12.39
N GLN A 91 -13.03 14.20 -12.69
CA GLN A 91 -12.69 15.63 -12.74
C GLN A 91 -13.56 16.37 -13.78
N ILE A 92 -13.72 15.82 -14.98
CA ILE A 92 -14.57 16.40 -16.03
C ILE A 92 -16.03 16.48 -15.57
N GLU A 93 -16.55 15.38 -15.00
CA GLU A 93 -17.93 15.32 -14.51
C GLU A 93 -18.18 16.34 -13.38
N GLU A 94 -17.27 16.46 -12.43
CA GLU A 94 -17.37 17.42 -11.33
C GLU A 94 -17.43 18.87 -11.86
N VAL A 95 -16.66 19.19 -12.89
CA VAL A 95 -16.68 20.52 -13.54
C VAL A 95 -17.99 20.74 -14.30
N GLN A 96 -18.45 19.74 -15.06
CA GLN A 96 -19.72 19.82 -15.80
C GLN A 96 -20.93 19.95 -14.86
N LYS A 97 -20.92 19.27 -13.71
CA LYS A 97 -21.96 19.43 -12.67
C LYS A 97 -22.02 20.87 -12.13
N LYS A 98 -20.88 21.54 -12.00
CA LYS A 98 -20.79 22.91 -11.45
C LYS A 98 -21.06 24.00 -12.49
N LYS A 99 -20.58 23.83 -13.72
CA LYS A 99 -20.59 24.87 -14.77
C LYS A 99 -21.54 24.60 -15.93
N GLY A 100 -22.17 23.42 -15.95
CA GLY A 100 -22.92 22.91 -17.10
C GLY A 100 -22.01 22.25 -18.14
N LYS A 101 -22.63 21.61 -19.14
CA LYS A 101 -21.91 21.11 -20.32
C LYS A 101 -21.31 22.31 -21.05
N GLY A 102 -20.01 22.25 -21.36
CA GLY A 102 -19.34 23.30 -22.14
C GLY A 102 -19.96 23.42 -23.53
N ASP A 103 -20.10 24.66 -23.99
CA ASP A 103 -20.56 25.00 -25.34
C ASP A 103 -19.42 25.70 -26.06
N LEU A 104 -18.84 25.00 -27.05
CA LEU A 104 -17.69 25.46 -27.79
C LEU A 104 -18.03 26.67 -28.66
N GLU A 105 -19.20 26.69 -29.28
CA GLU A 105 -19.65 27.81 -30.11
C GLU A 105 -19.78 29.05 -29.23
N ARG A 106 -20.52 28.95 -28.13
CA ARG A 106 -20.64 30.05 -27.18
C ARG A 106 -19.29 30.52 -26.65
N LEU A 107 -18.34 29.62 -26.41
CA LEU A 107 -16.99 29.99 -25.96
C LEU A 107 -16.23 30.78 -27.04
N LEU A 108 -16.19 30.27 -28.28
CA LEU A 108 -15.47 30.88 -29.40
C LEU A 108 -16.07 32.24 -29.79
N PHE A 109 -17.39 32.38 -29.70
CA PHE A 109 -18.12 33.62 -30.00
C PHE A 109 -18.41 34.49 -28.76
N SER A 110 -17.78 34.21 -27.62
CA SER A 110 -17.94 35.03 -26.40
C SER A 110 -17.18 36.36 -26.45
N ALA A 111 -16.24 36.51 -27.38
CA ALA A 111 -15.43 37.70 -27.58
C ALA A 111 -15.85 38.46 -28.86
N ASN A 112 -15.14 39.54 -29.19
CA ASN A 112 -15.43 40.32 -30.39
C ASN A 112 -15.09 39.53 -31.67
N THR A 113 -16.10 38.99 -32.32
CA THR A 113 -16.01 38.36 -33.65
C THR A 113 -16.59 39.27 -34.72
N TRP A 114 -16.10 39.17 -35.96
CA TRP A 114 -16.68 39.87 -37.11
C TRP A 114 -17.03 38.87 -38.23
N GLU A 115 -18.07 39.18 -38.99
CA GLU A 115 -18.50 38.41 -40.15
C GLU A 115 -18.00 39.11 -41.42
N VAL A 116 -17.32 38.37 -42.31
CA VAL A 116 -16.87 38.88 -43.61
C VAL A 116 -17.93 38.56 -44.66
N LYS A 117 -18.39 39.57 -45.39
CA LYS A 117 -19.34 39.45 -46.49
C LYS A 117 -18.67 39.66 -47.84
#